data_AF-A0A950QJL9-F1
#
_entry.id   AF-A0A950QJL9-F1
#
_cell.length_a   1.000
_cell.length_b   1.000
_cell.length_c   1.000
_cell.angle_alpha   90.00
_cell.angle_beta   90.00
_cell.angle_gamma   90.00
#
_symmetry.space_group_name_H-M   'P 1'
#
loop_
_entity.id
_entity.type
_entity.pdbx_description
1 polymer ?
#
loop_
_entity_poly.entity_id
_entity_poly.type
_entity_poly.pdbx_seq_one_letter_code
_entity_poly.pdbx_strand_id
1 'polypeptide(L)'
;MQTMHSPPTTRLVAMTVLALVVLGCRKNDKLPSLHDRIIAANSSQYCHSPDACFNPSVLAVEDGYFVTTFQSNKFQHAHIPPKELARYLQELPMQAWPQGPSIIISPTDDVTDGKAVQQNFQLAQQLCRSLGLEVDVRLGG
;
A
#
# COMPACT_ATOMS: atom_id res chain seq x y z
N MET A 1 -33.87 51.86 -53.73
CA MET A 1 -34.13 51.06 -52.50
C MET A 1 -32.95 50.13 -52.30
N GLN A 2 -32.09 50.44 -51.33
CA GLN A 2 -30.98 49.60 -50.86
C GLN A 2 -31.44 48.88 -49.59
N THR A 3 -31.15 47.60 -49.44
CA THR A 3 -30.92 46.99 -48.13
C THR A 3 -29.76 45.99 -48.20
N MET A 4 -28.76 46.30 -47.39
CA MET A 4 -27.56 45.55 -47.03
C MET A 4 -27.95 44.39 -46.09
N HIS A 5 -27.37 43.20 -46.27
CA HIS A 5 -27.37 42.16 -45.24
C HIS A 5 -25.92 41.76 -44.87
N SER A 6 -25.65 41.90 -43.58
CA SER A 6 -24.39 41.66 -42.85
C SER A 6 -24.10 40.17 -42.67
N PRO A 7 -22.82 39.73 -42.56
CA PRO A 7 -22.47 38.32 -42.36
C PRO A 7 -22.54 37.89 -40.87
N PRO A 8 -22.88 36.63 -40.55
CA PRO A 8 -22.93 36.14 -39.18
C PRO A 8 -21.55 35.68 -38.66
N THR A 9 -20.93 36.51 -37.82
CA THR A 9 -19.82 36.19 -36.91
C THR A 9 -20.28 35.40 -35.69
N THR A 10 -20.75 34.16 -35.89
CA THR A 10 -21.33 33.34 -34.79
C THR A 10 -20.83 31.90 -34.80
N ARG A 11 -19.55 31.66 -35.12
CA ARG A 11 -18.96 30.31 -35.06
C ARG A 11 -17.70 30.19 -34.20
N LEU A 12 -17.10 31.29 -33.75
CA LEU A 12 -15.80 31.23 -33.07
C LEU A 12 -15.86 31.04 -31.55
N VAL A 13 -16.99 31.34 -30.90
CA VAL A 13 -17.09 31.32 -29.42
C VAL A 13 -17.42 29.92 -28.88
N ALA A 14 -18.05 29.06 -29.68
CA ALA A 14 -18.45 27.71 -29.24
C ALA A 14 -17.28 26.72 -29.12
N MET A 15 -16.17 26.94 -29.84
CA MET A 15 -15.01 26.05 -29.83
C MET A 15 -14.08 26.23 -28.62
N THR A 16 -14.07 27.42 -28.00
CA THR A 16 -13.17 27.71 -26.87
C THR A 16 -13.66 27.14 -25.53
N VAL A 17 -14.97 26.94 -25.36
CA VAL A 17 -15.52 26.33 -24.13
C VAL A 17 -15.27 24.83 -24.08
N LEU A 18 -15.30 24.14 -25.24
CA LEU A 18 -15.10 22.69 -25.31
C LEU A 18 -13.63 22.28 -25.04
N ALA A 19 -12.67 23.13 -25.39
CA ALA A 19 -11.25 22.87 -25.17
C ALA A 19 -10.84 22.92 -23.68
N LEU A 20 -11.57 23.68 -22.84
CA LEU A 20 -11.26 23.80 -21.41
C LEU A 20 -11.73 22.60 -20.57
N VAL A 21 -12.69 21.82 -21.05
CA VAL A 21 -13.19 20.62 -20.32
C VAL A 21 -12.23 19.44 -20.46
N VAL A 22 -11.42 19.38 -21.54
CA VAL A 22 -10.53 18.23 -21.81
C VAL A 22 -9.19 18.33 -21.06
N LEU A 23 -8.79 19.51 -20.57
CA LEU A 23 -7.56 19.69 -19.78
C LEU A 23 -7.75 19.52 -18.26
N GLY A 24 -8.99 19.31 -17.78
CA GLY A 24 -9.34 19.33 -16.36
C GLY A 24 -9.27 17.99 -15.60
N CYS A 25 -8.93 16.88 -16.25
CA CYS A 25 -8.87 15.57 -15.57
C CYS A 25 -7.45 14.99 -15.55
N ARG A 26 -6.49 15.73 -14.98
CA ARG A 26 -5.37 15.05 -14.30
C ARG A 26 -5.89 14.51 -12.98
N LYS A 27 -6.58 13.36 -13.05
CA LYS A 27 -6.75 12.53 -11.87
C LYS A 27 -5.35 12.08 -11.46
N ASN A 28 -4.76 12.79 -10.50
CA ASN A 28 -3.74 12.20 -9.65
C ASN A 28 -4.47 11.13 -8.83
N ASP A 29 -4.78 10.00 -9.46
CA ASP A 29 -5.29 8.82 -8.77
C ASP A 29 -4.13 8.30 -7.94
N LYS A 30 -3.89 8.97 -6.82
CA LYS A 30 -3.04 8.50 -5.75
C LYS A 30 -3.60 7.14 -5.39
N LEU A 31 -2.83 6.06 -5.59
CA LEU A 31 -3.29 4.74 -5.20
C LEU A 31 -3.82 4.85 -3.76
N PRO A 32 -4.99 4.26 -3.45
CA PRO A 32 -5.49 4.23 -2.09
C PRO A 32 -4.41 3.67 -1.17
N SER A 33 -4.35 4.16 0.07
CA SER A 33 -3.35 3.69 1.02
C SER A 33 -3.47 2.17 1.21
N LEU A 34 -2.40 1.51 1.65
CA LEU A 34 -2.46 0.06 1.89
C LEU A 34 -3.57 -0.29 2.89
N HIS A 35 -3.74 0.53 3.92
CA HIS A 35 -4.87 0.46 4.85
C HIS A 35 -6.22 0.43 4.11
N ASP A 36 -6.51 1.44 3.30
CA ASP A 36 -7.81 1.57 2.62
C ASP A 36 -8.08 0.39 1.70
N ARG A 37 -7.04 -0.10 1.02
CA ARG A 37 -7.12 -1.28 0.16
C ARG A 37 -7.48 -2.54 0.95
N ILE A 38 -6.87 -2.73 2.12
CA ILE A 38 -7.14 -3.88 2.99
C ILE A 38 -8.57 -3.84 3.53
N ILE A 39 -9.00 -2.69 4.05
CA ILE A 39 -10.37 -2.52 4.56
C ILE A 39 -11.40 -2.74 3.46
N ALA A 40 -11.18 -2.15 2.28
CA ALA A 40 -12.09 -2.29 1.14
C ALA A 40 -12.15 -3.73 0.59
N ALA A 41 -11.07 -4.50 0.70
CA ALA A 41 -11.03 -5.88 0.20
C ALA A 41 -11.89 -6.84 1.02
N ASN A 42 -12.18 -6.52 2.28
CA ASN A 42 -12.94 -7.37 3.21
C ASN A 42 -12.45 -8.84 3.16
N SER A 43 -11.14 -9.02 3.23
CA SER A 43 -10.44 -10.31 3.09
C SER A 43 -10.74 -11.31 4.20
N SER A 44 -11.42 -10.87 5.27
CA SER A 44 -11.92 -11.72 6.36
C SER A 44 -12.79 -12.87 5.85
N GLN A 45 -13.47 -12.70 4.71
CA GLN A 45 -14.27 -13.76 4.07
C GLN A 45 -13.46 -14.97 3.59
N TYR A 46 -12.15 -14.79 3.34
CA TYR A 46 -11.25 -15.88 2.97
C TYR A 46 -10.71 -16.62 4.21
N CYS A 47 -11.04 -16.13 5.40
CA CYS A 47 -10.70 -16.77 6.66
C CYS A 47 -11.80 -17.74 7.08
N HIS A 48 -11.66 -19.01 6.73
CA HIS A 48 -12.66 -20.04 7.08
C HIS A 48 -12.49 -20.62 8.50
N SER A 49 -11.32 -20.45 9.11
CA SER A 49 -11.05 -20.81 10.49
C SER A 49 -10.23 -19.68 11.14
N PRO A 50 -10.74 -19.02 12.20
CA PRO A 50 -10.05 -17.90 12.84
C PRO A 50 -8.64 -18.25 13.33
N ASP A 51 -8.43 -19.49 13.78
CA ASP A 51 -7.15 -19.98 14.31
C ASP A 51 -6.12 -20.29 13.21
N ALA A 52 -6.54 -20.28 11.94
CA ALA A 52 -5.70 -20.61 10.79
C ALA A 52 -5.37 -19.39 9.93
N CYS A 53 -5.76 -18.17 10.35
CA CYS A 53 -5.54 -16.96 9.58
C CYS A 53 -4.49 -16.11 10.25
N PHE A 54 -3.47 -15.73 9.48
CA PHE A 54 -2.39 -14.89 9.96
C PHE A 54 -2.18 -13.77 8.95
N ASN A 55 -2.18 -12.55 9.46
CA ASN A 55 -1.64 -11.42 8.72
C ASN A 55 -0.11 -11.59 8.53
N PRO A 56 0.51 -10.81 7.63
CA PRO A 56 1.95 -10.84 7.46
C PRO A 56 2.66 -10.46 8.76
N SER A 57 3.86 -11.00 8.95
CA SER A 57 4.76 -10.59 10.03
C SER A 57 6.14 -10.26 9.49
N VAL A 58 6.83 -9.35 10.17
CA VAL A 58 8.15 -8.86 9.80
C VAL A 58 9.11 -9.12 10.94
N LEU A 59 10.14 -9.93 10.69
CA LEU A 59 11.28 -10.09 11.57
C LEU A 59 12.42 -9.20 11.05
N ALA A 60 12.85 -8.23 11.86
CA ALA A 60 14.00 -7.39 11.55
C ALA A 60 15.31 -8.12 11.87
N VAL A 61 16.20 -8.17 10.89
CA VAL A 61 17.53 -8.79 10.98
C VAL A 61 18.59 -7.77 10.55
N GLU A 62 19.87 -8.13 10.62
CA GLU A 62 20.98 -7.20 10.39
C GLU A 62 20.98 -6.58 8.99
N ASP A 63 20.69 -7.39 7.98
CA ASP A 63 20.79 -7.03 6.56
C ASP A 63 19.43 -6.71 5.92
N GLY A 64 18.35 -6.71 6.69
CA GLY A 64 17.00 -6.46 6.19
C GLY A 64 15.90 -7.08 7.04
N TYR A 65 15.02 -7.81 6.36
CA TYR A 65 13.79 -8.34 6.95
C TYR A 65 13.50 -9.75 6.47
N PHE A 66 13.04 -10.62 7.36
CA PHE A 66 12.26 -11.79 6.95
C PHE A 66 10.78 -11.47 7.06
N VAL A 67 10.07 -11.52 5.94
CA VAL A 67 8.62 -11.35 5.91
C VAL A 67 7.98 -12.73 5.78
N THR A 68 7.11 -13.06 6.72
CA THR A 68 6.30 -14.28 6.67
C THR A 68 4.88 -13.91 6.28
N THR A 69 4.32 -14.59 5.29
CA THR A 69 2.93 -14.45 4.86
C THR A 69 2.22 -15.78 4.93
N PHE A 70 0.90 -15.75 5.10
CA PHE A 70 0.07 -16.95 5.03
C PHE A 70 -0.87 -16.85 3.83
N GLN A 71 -0.71 -17.75 2.87
CA GLN A 71 -1.54 -17.78 1.67
C GLN A 71 -1.86 -19.22 1.31
N SER A 72 -3.12 -19.50 0.98
CA SER A 72 -3.57 -20.82 0.54
C SER A 72 -3.16 -21.96 1.50
N ASN A 73 -3.34 -21.73 2.81
CA ASN A 73 -3.00 -22.66 3.88
C ASN A 73 -1.52 -23.01 4.01
N LYS A 74 -0.62 -22.13 3.55
CA LYS A 74 0.83 -22.31 3.64
C LYS A 74 1.52 -21.02 4.07
N PHE A 75 2.55 -21.18 4.91
CA PHE A 75 3.49 -20.11 5.19
C PHE A 75 4.45 -19.93 4.01
N GLN A 76 4.69 -18.68 3.65
CA GLN A 76 5.74 -18.28 2.73
C GLN A 76 6.68 -17.34 3.46
N HIS A 77 7.97 -17.50 3.21
CA HIS A 77 9.01 -16.67 3.81
C HIS A 77 9.80 -16.00 2.70
N ALA A 78 10.07 -14.71 2.86
CA ALA A 78 10.89 -13.94 1.94
C ALA A 78 11.90 -13.11 2.74
N HIS A 79 13.15 -13.10 2.28
CA HIS A 79 14.16 -12.18 2.77
C HIS A 79 14.12 -10.91 1.91
N ILE A 80 13.91 -9.77 2.55
CA ILE A 80 13.61 -8.49 1.91
C ILE A 80 14.66 -7.46 2.34
N PRO A 81 15.40 -6.86 1.39
CA PRO A 81 16.33 -5.77 1.71
C PRO A 81 15.60 -4.54 2.28
N PRO A 82 16.27 -3.69 3.10
CA PRO A 82 15.63 -2.58 3.78
C PRO A 82 14.83 -1.64 2.88
N LYS A 83 15.37 -1.36 1.69
CA LYS A 83 14.78 -0.42 0.72
C LYS A 83 13.54 -0.98 0.00
N GLU A 84 13.32 -2.29 0.06
CA GLU A 84 12.27 -2.97 -0.70
C GLU A 84 11.03 -3.29 0.12
N LEU A 85 11.09 -3.19 1.45
CA LEU A 85 10.00 -3.56 2.34
C LEU A 85 8.67 -2.88 2.00
N ALA A 86 8.69 -1.56 1.73
CA ALA A 86 7.47 -0.83 1.38
C ALA A 86 6.83 -1.32 0.08
N ARG A 87 7.64 -1.60 -0.94
CA ARG A 87 7.15 -2.11 -2.22
C ARG A 87 6.57 -3.52 -2.01
N TYR A 88 7.32 -4.38 -1.33
CA TYR A 88 6.90 -5.75 -1.05
C TYR A 88 5.53 -5.80 -0.35
N LEU A 89 5.35 -5.04 0.74
CA LEU A 89 4.08 -5.00 1.48
C LEU A 89 2.91 -4.46 0.65
N GLN A 90 3.15 -3.46 -0.21
CA GLN A 90 2.12 -2.90 -1.09
C GLN A 90 1.67 -3.85 -2.20
N GLU A 91 2.57 -4.72 -2.66
CA GLU A 91 2.35 -5.70 -3.72
C GLU A 91 1.73 -7.01 -3.23
N LEU A 92 1.71 -7.24 -1.91
CA LEU A 92 1.03 -8.41 -1.34
C LEU A 92 -0.44 -8.48 -1.80
N PRO A 93 -0.94 -9.68 -2.13
CA PRO A 93 -2.35 -9.86 -2.43
C PRO A 93 -3.18 -9.50 -1.20
N MET A 94 -4.39 -8.95 -1.39
CA MET A 94 -5.25 -8.56 -0.26
C MET A 94 -5.66 -9.77 0.61
N GLN A 95 -5.63 -10.98 0.05
CA GLN A 95 -5.81 -12.24 0.78
C GLN A 95 -4.74 -12.49 1.85
N ALA A 96 -3.57 -11.84 1.75
CA ALA A 96 -2.53 -11.92 2.78
C ALA A 96 -2.90 -11.15 4.05
N TRP A 97 -3.99 -10.36 4.04
CA TRP A 97 -4.45 -9.52 5.16
C TRP A 97 -5.81 -9.96 5.70
N PRO A 98 -6.02 -11.23 6.09
CA PRO A 98 -7.34 -11.73 6.50
C PRO A 98 -7.87 -11.09 7.79
N GLN A 99 -7.01 -10.51 8.62
CA GLN A 99 -7.35 -9.92 9.92
C GLN A 99 -7.34 -8.39 9.91
N GLY A 100 -7.41 -7.77 8.73
CA GLY A 100 -7.41 -6.32 8.58
C GLY A 100 -5.98 -5.75 8.48
N PRO A 101 -5.79 -4.44 8.68
CA PRO A 101 -4.54 -3.74 8.39
C PRO A 101 -3.50 -3.85 9.52
N SER A 102 -3.54 -4.89 10.35
CA SER A 102 -2.54 -5.12 11.39
C SER A 102 -1.33 -5.89 10.86
N ILE A 103 -0.16 -5.58 11.41
CA ILE A 103 1.10 -6.27 11.09
C ILE A 103 1.94 -6.43 12.35
N ILE A 104 2.46 -7.65 12.54
CA ILE A 104 3.37 -7.93 13.65
C ILE A 104 4.80 -7.62 13.21
N ILE A 105 5.55 -6.92 14.05
CA ILE A 105 6.97 -6.66 13.84
C ILE A 105 7.76 -7.06 15.09
N SER A 106 8.86 -7.79 14.90
CA SER A 106 9.80 -8.16 15.97
C SER A 106 11.25 -8.00 15.52
N PRO A 107 12.18 -7.68 16.44
CA PRO A 107 13.61 -7.89 16.18
C PRO A 107 13.97 -9.37 16.33
N THR A 108 15.01 -9.82 15.62
CA THR A 108 15.65 -11.12 15.88
C THR A 108 16.45 -11.07 17.18
N ASP A 109 16.43 -12.16 17.95
CA ASP A 109 17.29 -12.37 19.11
C ASP A 109 18.65 -12.99 18.74
N ASP A 110 18.73 -13.61 17.56
CA ASP A 110 19.98 -14.15 17.01
C ASP A 110 20.75 -13.04 16.30
N VAL A 111 21.71 -12.43 17.02
CA VAL A 111 22.41 -11.20 16.58
C VAL A 111 23.93 -11.26 16.75
N THR A 112 24.63 -10.83 15.71
CA THR A 112 26.04 -10.43 15.70
C THR A 112 26.17 -8.90 15.82
N ASP A 113 25.30 -8.14 15.14
CA ASP A 113 25.19 -6.67 15.21
C ASP A 113 23.78 -6.25 15.70
N GLY A 114 23.62 -6.21 17.02
CA GLY A 114 22.36 -5.79 17.63
C GLY A 114 21.97 -4.33 17.33
N LYS A 115 22.93 -3.47 16.97
CA LYS A 115 22.62 -2.07 16.60
C LYS A 115 21.97 -2.02 15.22
N ALA A 116 22.48 -2.79 14.26
CA ALA A 116 21.87 -2.92 12.94
C ALA A 116 20.43 -3.46 13.03
N VAL A 117 20.22 -4.51 13.84
CA VAL A 117 18.87 -5.07 14.09
C VAL A 117 17.94 -4.04 14.69
N GLN A 118 18.36 -3.33 15.74
CA GLN A 118 17.53 -2.30 16.37
C GLN A 118 17.19 -1.17 15.40
N GLN A 119 18.13 -0.76 14.55
CA GLN A 119 17.89 0.25 13.51
C GLN A 119 16.86 -0.26 12.49
N ASN A 120 17.02 -1.46 11.96
CA ASN A 120 16.09 -2.03 10.99
C ASN A 120 14.69 -2.22 11.60
N PHE A 121 14.61 -2.63 12.86
CA PHE A 121 13.35 -2.76 13.61
C PHE A 121 12.61 -1.42 13.73
N GLN A 122 13.31 -0.34 14.11
CA GLN A 122 12.72 1.00 14.19
C GLN A 122 12.25 1.50 12.81
N LEU A 123 13.06 1.28 11.77
CA LEU A 123 12.72 1.65 10.40
C LEU A 123 11.49 0.88 9.89
N ALA A 124 11.39 -0.42 10.17
CA ALA A 124 10.24 -1.22 9.80
C ALA A 124 8.95 -0.71 10.46
N GLN A 125 8.99 -0.37 11.75
CA GLN A 125 7.83 0.18 12.45
C GLN A 125 7.38 1.52 11.84
N GLN A 126 8.33 2.43 11.60
CA GLN A 126 8.02 3.75 11.00
C GLN A 126 7.43 3.58 9.59
N LEU A 127 8.01 2.70 8.79
CA LEU A 127 7.57 2.41 7.44
C LEU A 127 6.18 1.76 7.41
N CYS A 128 5.91 0.76 8.25
CA CYS A 128 4.60 0.13 8.29
C CYS A 128 3.50 1.12 8.73
N ARG A 129 3.79 1.98 9.73
CA ARG A 129 2.87 3.06 10.13
C ARG A 129 2.64 4.07 9.01
N SER A 130 3.66 4.42 8.22
CA SER A 130 3.50 5.34 7.10
C SER A 130 2.69 4.77 5.94
N LEU A 131 2.61 3.44 5.83
CA LEU A 131 1.70 2.73 4.92
C LEU A 131 0.26 2.63 5.46
N GLY A 132 0.01 3.11 6.69
CA GLY A 132 -1.28 3.06 7.36
C GLY A 132 -1.57 1.76 8.11
N LEU A 133 -0.56 0.90 8.30
CA LEU A 133 -0.73 -0.36 9.04
C LEU A 133 -0.73 -0.13 10.55
N GLU A 134 -1.52 -0.94 11.24
CA GLU A 134 -1.55 -1.04 12.70
C GLU A 134 -0.41 -1.95 13.15
N VAL A 135 0.61 -1.37 13.78
CA VAL A 135 1.84 -2.09 14.12
C VAL A 135 1.77 -2.67 15.52
N ASP A 136 1.75 -4.00 15.59
CA ASP A 136 1.88 -4.77 16.82
C ASP A 136 3.35 -5.18 17.01
N VAL A 137 3.93 -4.77 18.15
CA VAL A 137 5.32 -5.11 18.47
C VAL A 137 5.35 -6.39 19.29
N ARG A 138 6.18 -7.34 18.85
CA ARG A 138 6.59 -8.49 19.66
C ARG A 138 8.08 -8.41 19.96
N LEU A 139 8.44 -8.70 21.21
CA LEU A 139 9.81 -8.84 21.65
C LEU A 139 10.14 -10.34 21.67
N GLY A 140 11.32 -10.71 21.17
CA GLY A 140 11.83 -12.08 21.19
C GLY A 140 11.49 -12.90 19.95
N GLY A 141 12.16 -12.62 18.83
CA GLY A 141 11.87 -13.20 17.51
C GLY A 141 12.98 -14.08 16.95
#